data_AF-A0A0G1CV36-F1
#
_entry.id   AF-A0A0G1CV36-F1
#
_cell.length_a   1.000
_cell.length_b   1.000
_cell.length_c   1.000
_cell.angle_alpha   90.00
_cell.angle_beta   90.00
_cell.angle_gamma   90.00
#
_symmetry.space_group_name_H-M   'P 1'
#
loop_
_entity.id
_entity.type
_entity.pdbx_description
1 polymer ?
#
loop_
_entity_poly.entity_id
_entity_poly.type
_entity_poly.pdbx_seq_one_letter_code
_entity_poly.pdbx_strand_id
1 'polypeptide(L)' 'MAAYKTGQRVLHLCRPLQTGTILCHDLGTDIIKVHWDTGENETLDRTEVSAVDPRTVMPLQKACAANA' A
#
# COMPACT_ATOMS: atom_id res chain seq x y z
N MET A 1 3.19 -14.48 6.72
CA MET A 1 2.54 -13.36 5.99
C MET A 1 2.49 -12.15 6.91
N ALA A 2 3.03 -10.99 6.48
CA ALA A 2 2.95 -9.78 7.29
C ALA A 2 1.50 -9.26 7.31
N ALA A 3 0.84 -9.23 8.46
CA ALA A 3 -0.56 -8.76 8.54
C ALA A 3 -0.60 -7.24 8.37
N TYR A 4 -1.36 -6.75 7.38
CA TYR A 4 -1.66 -5.32 7.26
C TYR A 4 -2.59 -4.88 8.39
N LYS A 5 -2.34 -3.68 8.91
CA LYS A 5 -3.12 -3.08 10.01
C LYS A 5 -3.76 -1.76 9.58
N THR A 6 -4.96 -1.47 10.08
CA THR A 6 -5.53 -0.11 10.00
C THR A 6 -4.55 0.91 10.59
N GLY A 7 -4.39 2.04 9.91
CA GLY A 7 -3.44 3.09 10.25
C GLY A 7 -2.03 2.86 9.72
N GLN A 8 -1.75 1.72 9.07
CA GLN A 8 -0.46 1.46 8.45
C GLN A 8 -0.29 2.25 7.16
N ARG A 9 0.90 2.84 6.94
CA ARG A 9 1.24 3.50 5.67
C ARG A 9 1.57 2.46 4.60
N VAL A 10 1.13 2.75 3.38
CA VAL A 10 1.36 1.92 2.19
C VAL A 10 1.77 2.77 0.99
N LEU A 11 2.48 2.16 0.05
CA LEU A 11 2.77 2.70 -1.26
C LEU A 11 2.07 1.84 -2.31
N HIS A 12 1.45 2.47 -3.30
CA HIS A 12 0.96 1.79 -4.50
C HIS A 12 2.13 1.26 -5.33
N LEU A 13 2.11 -0.04 -5.68
CA LEU A 13 3.18 -0.66 -6.48
C LEU A 13 3.12 -0.27 -7.96
N CYS A 14 1.91 -0.10 -8.50
CA CYS A 14 1.69 0.22 -9.92
C CYS A 14 1.66 1.72 -10.21
N ARG A 15 1.46 2.57 -9.19
CA ARG A 15 1.47 4.03 -9.34
C ARG A 15 2.66 4.61 -8.59
N PRO A 16 3.72 5.07 -9.30
CA PRO A 16 4.89 5.60 -8.63
C PRO A 16 4.52 6.81 -7.76
N LEU A 17 5.04 6.84 -6.53
CA LEU A 17 4.93 7.93 -5.55
C LEU A 17 3.55 8.14 -4.88
N GLN A 18 2.58 7.23 -5.05
CA GLN A 18 1.32 7.34 -4.32
C GLN A 18 1.39 6.62 -2.98
N THR A 19 1.51 7.39 -1.88
CA THR A 19 1.42 6.88 -0.51
C THR A 19 0.04 7.13 0.08
N GLY A 20 -0.37 6.23 0.98
CA GLY A 20 -1.65 6.32 1.66
C GLY A 20 -1.65 5.56 2.96
N THR A 21 -2.78 5.61 3.65
CA THR A 21 -3.02 4.95 4.93
C THR A 21 -4.13 3.94 4.82
N ILE A 22 -3.92 2.74 5.34
CA ILE A 22 -4.97 1.71 5.36
C ILE A 22 -6.08 2.13 6.31
N LEU A 23 -7.30 2.21 5.80
CA LEU A 23 -8.52 2.46 6.59
C LEU A 23 -9.07 1.16 7.18
N CYS A 24 -9.18 0.12 6.36
CA CYS A 24 -9.63 -1.20 6.80
C CYS A 24 -9.02 -2.30 5.92
N HIS A 25 -8.93 -3.50 6.49
CA HIS A 25 -8.42 -4.69 5.83
C HIS A 25 -9.39 -5.84 6.13
N ASP A 26 -9.93 -6.44 5.07
CA ASP A 26 -10.75 -7.64 5.17
C ASP A 26 -9.83 -8.87 5.02
N LEU A 27 -9.61 -9.58 6.13
CA LEU A 27 -8.72 -10.74 6.18
C LEU A 27 -9.30 -11.97 5.45
N GLY A 28 -10.59 -11.97 5.11
CA GLY A 28 -11.25 -13.07 4.40
C GLY A 28 -11.07 -12.99 2.89
N THR A 29 -10.79 -11.79 2.37
CA THR A 29 -10.70 -11.51 0.92
C THR A 29 -9.36 -10.91 0.49
N ASP A 30 -8.44 -10.63 1.42
CA ASP A 30 -7.17 -9.92 1.19
C ASP A 30 -7.38 -8.54 0.49
N ILE A 31 -8.56 -7.94 0.65
CA ILE A 31 -8.88 -6.62 0.14
C ILE A 31 -8.59 -5.57 1.21
N ILE A 32 -7.93 -4.48 0.82
CA ILE A 32 -7.70 -3.33 1.68
C ILE A 32 -8.37 -2.07 1.13
N LYS A 33 -8.79 -1.19 2.03
CA LYS A 33 -9.17 0.18 1.69
C LYS A 33 -8.07 1.12 2.12
N VAL A 34 -7.63 1.97 1.21
CA VAL A 34 -6.56 2.93 1.42
C VAL A 34 -7.11 4.33 1.21
N HIS A 35 -6.78 5.24 2.13
CA HIS A 35 -6.90 6.67 1.92
C HIS A 35 -5.56 7.19 1.44
N TRP A 36 -5.51 7.63 0.18
CA TRP A 36 -4.31 8.16 -0.43
C TRP A 36 -4.05 9.60 0.04
N ASP A 37 -2.78 9.98 0.12
CA ASP A 37 -2.38 11.35 0.47
C ASP A 37 -2.87 12.39 -0.58
N THR A 38 -3.29 11.93 -1.77
CA THR A 38 -3.98 12.74 -2.79
C THR A 38 -5.41 13.12 -2.40
N GLY A 39 -5.95 12.56 -1.30
CA GLY A 39 -7.31 12.76 -0.82
C GLY A 39 -8.32 11.73 -1.35
N GLU A 40 -7.87 10.81 -2.21
CA GLU A 40 -8.71 9.77 -2.81
C GLU A 40 -8.81 8.53 -1.93
N ASN A 41 -9.95 7.85 -1.98
CA ASN A 41 -10.14 6.54 -1.35
C ASN A 41 -10.17 5.46 -2.42
N GLU A 42 -9.40 4.40 -2.24
CA GLU A 42 -9.36 3.28 -3.18
C GLU A 42 -9.48 1.95 -2.42
N THR A 43 -10.19 1.02 -3.03
CA THR A 43 -10.28 -0.37 -2.55
C THR A 43 -9.50 -1.21 -3.53
N LEU A 44 -8.48 -1.91 -3.04
CA LEU A 44 -7.51 -2.60 -3.87
C LEU A 44 -7.07 -3.90 -3.22
N ASP A 45 -6.55 -4.81 -4.03
CA ASP A 45 -6.00 -6.06 -3.52
C ASP A 45 -4.71 -5.75 -2.75
N ARG A 46 -4.51 -6.48 -1.65
CA ARG A 46 -3.31 -6.41 -0.83
C ARG A 46 -2.00 -6.48 -1.63
N THR A 47 -1.99 -7.21 -2.74
CA THR A 47 -0.81 -7.39 -3.60
C THR A 47 -0.47 -6.15 -4.43
N GLU A 48 -1.36 -5.16 -4.51
CA GLU A 48 -1.15 -3.91 -5.26
C GLU A 48 -0.39 -2.84 -4.45
N VAL A 49 -0.16 -3.10 -3.16
CA VAL A 49 0.56 -2.21 -2.27
C VAL A 49 1.70 -2.88 -1.51
N SER A 50 2.63 -2.05 -1.06
CA SER A 50 3.65 -2.44 -0.10
C SER A 50 3.53 -1.61 1.17
N ALA A 51 3.65 -2.29 2.31
CA ALA A 51 3.79 -1.64 3.61
C ALA A 51 5.02 -0.73 3.63
N VAL A 52 4.82 0.54 3.95
CA VAL A 52 5.92 1.48 4.21
C VAL A 52 6.05 1.61 5.71
N ASP A 53 7.16 1.12 6.26
CA ASP A 53 7.46 1.39 7.66
C ASP A 53 7.93 2.85 7.76
N PRO A 54 7.37 3.68 8.67
CA PRO A 54 7.76 5.08 8.81
C PRO A 54 9.23 5.26 9.20
N ARG A 55 9.91 4.21 9.68
CA ARG A 55 11.36 4.24 9.98
C ARG A 55 12.23 3.85 8.79
N THR A 56 11.62 3.36 7.72
CA THR A 56 12.30 2.80 6.55
C THR A 56 11.92 3.58 5.30
N VAL A 57 12.00 4.91 5.38
CA VAL A 57 11.98 5.79 4.20
C VAL A 57 13.29 5.57 3.43
N MET A 58 13.42 4.41 2.80
CA MET A 58 14.35 4.18 1.72
C MET A 58 13.58 4.27 0.39
N PRO A 59 14.17 4.89 -0.63
CA PRO A 59 13.46 5.24 -1.86
C PRO A 59 13.00 3.96 -2.56
N LEU A 60 11.69 3.76 -2.65
CA LEU A 60 11.04 2.71 -3.43
C LEU A 60 11.21 2.99 -4.92
N GLN A 61 12.44 2.79 -5.43
CA GLN A 61 12.77 2.87 -6.85
C GLN A 61 12.81 1.50 -7.55
N LYS A 62 12.42 0.40 -6.88
CA LYS A 62 12.70 -0.95 -7.41
C LYS A 62 11.57 -1.98 -7.39
N ALA A 63 10.31 -1.58 -7.21
CA ALA A 63 9.19 -2.52 -7.29
C ALA A 63 8.49 -2.54 -8.67
N CYS A 64 8.62 -1.49 -9.48
CA CYS A 64 7.95 -1.44 -10.78
C CYS A 64 8.74 -2.11 -11.93
N ALA A 65 9.93 -2.64 -11.68
CA ALA A 65 10.84 -3.17 -12.71
C ALA A 65 10.95 -4.71 -12.77
N ALA A 66 10.09 -5.45 -12.06
CA ALA A 66 10.18 -6.92 -12.00
C ALA A 66 9.13 -7.68 -12.84
N ASN A 67 8.35 -6.98 -13.66
CA ASN A 67 7.30 -7.60 -14.49
C ASN A 67 7.32 -7.11 -15.96
N ALA A 68 8.51 -6.89 -16.53
CA ALA A 68 8.72 -6.65 -17.96
C ALA A 68 9.63 -7.74 -18.54
#